data_AF-A0A495Z392-F1
#
_entry.id   AF-A0A495Z392-F1
#
_cell.length_a   1.000
_cell.length_b   1.000
_cell.length_c   1.000
_cell.angle_alpha   90.00
_cell.angle_beta   90.00
_cell.angle_gamma   90.00
#
_symmetry.space_group_name_H-M   'P 1'
#
loop_
_entity.id
_entity.type
_entity.pdbx_description
1 polymer ?
#
loop_
_entity_poly.entity_id
_entity_poly.type
_entity_poly.pdbx_seq_one_letter_code
_entity_poly.pdbx_strand_id
1 'polypeptide(L)'
;MQHSNWTEADSRNAKRIWAEYQKQHDITERIGQTAGIDPKSGRIWFGDSAIEIVERRRAEGLTSPLFFERVGYTTYFRKGRGSDSRNYEITSGTRL
;
A
#
# COMPACT_ATOMS: atom_id res chain seq x y z
N MET A 1 7.47 -12.04 -20.78
CA MET A 1 6.66 -11.80 -19.55
C MET A 1 5.47 -10.96 -19.96
N GLN A 2 4.23 -11.46 -19.87
CA GLN A 2 3.06 -10.61 -20.11
C GLN A 2 3.03 -9.55 -19.00
N HIS A 3 3.10 -8.28 -19.37
CA HIS A 3 2.76 -7.20 -18.44
C HIS A 3 1.33 -7.46 -17.99
N SER A 4 1.12 -7.64 -16.69
CA SER A 4 -0.24 -7.69 -16.16
C SER A 4 -0.97 -6.44 -16.63
N ASN A 5 -2.09 -6.59 -17.35
CA ASN A 5 -2.96 -5.51 -17.82
C ASN A 5 -3.61 -4.81 -16.62
N TRP A 6 -2.81 -4.12 -15.81
CA TRP A 6 -3.28 -3.32 -14.71
C TRP A 6 -4.01 -2.11 -15.27
N THR A 7 -5.28 -1.98 -14.92
CA THR A 7 -6.13 -0.90 -15.38
C THR A 7 -6.34 0.14 -14.28
N GLU A 8 -6.82 1.32 -14.65
CA GLU A 8 -7.25 2.31 -13.64
C GLU A 8 -8.41 1.78 -12.77
N ALA A 9 -9.24 0.89 -13.32
CA ALA A 9 -10.30 0.24 -12.56
C ALA A 9 -9.74 -0.65 -11.43
N ASP A 10 -8.62 -1.33 -11.68
CA ASP A 10 -7.92 -2.12 -10.66
C ASP A 10 -7.42 -1.23 -9.51
N SER A 11 -6.79 -0.09 -9.84
CA SER A 11 -6.36 0.91 -8.84
C SER A 11 -7.53 1.41 -7.99
N ARG A 12 -8.64 1.79 -8.63
CA ARG A 12 -9.85 2.27 -7.92
C ARG A 12 -10.45 1.19 -7.03
N ASN A 13 -10.51 -0.05 -7.51
CA ASN A 13 -11.08 -1.14 -6.72
C ASN A 13 -10.20 -1.48 -5.52
N ALA A 14 -8.88 -1.53 -5.69
CA ALA A 14 -7.95 -1.74 -4.57
C ALA A 14 -8.08 -0.66 -3.49
N LYS A 15 -8.17 0.62 -3.89
CA LYS A 15 -8.41 1.72 -2.94
C LYS A 15 -9.73 1.57 -2.19
N ARG A 16 -10.79 1.17 -2.88
CA ARG A 16 -12.10 0.90 -2.25
C ARG A 16 -12.00 -0.25 -1.24
N ILE A 17 -11.37 -1.37 -1.62
CA ILE A 17 -11.14 -2.52 -0.73
C ILE A 17 -10.37 -2.07 0.52
N TRP A 18 -9.31 -1.28 0.35
CA TRP A 18 -8.52 -0.78 1.45
C TRP A 18 -9.32 0.15 2.37
N ALA A 19 -10.09 1.08 1.82
CA ALA A 19 -10.95 1.97 2.61
C ALA A 19 -11.99 1.20 3.43
N GLU A 20 -12.61 0.16 2.85
CA GLU A 20 -13.57 -0.67 3.57
C GLU A 20 -12.90 -1.52 4.66
N TYR A 21 -11.71 -2.07 4.39
CA TYR A 21 -10.95 -2.83 5.39
C TYR A 21 -10.61 -1.97 6.62
N GLN A 22 -10.15 -0.73 6.40
CA GLN A 22 -9.81 0.19 7.49
C GLN A 22 -11.01 0.58 8.36
N LYS A 23 -12.24 0.56 7.82
CA LYS A 23 -13.46 0.82 8.60
C LYS A 23 -13.86 -0.37 9.47
N GLN A 24 -13.57 -1.58 9.01
CA GLN A 24 -14.03 -2.83 9.62
C GLN A 24 -13.02 -3.42 10.61
N HIS A 25 -11.76 -3.03 10.51
CA HIS A 25 -10.67 -3.61 11.30
C HIS A 25 -9.88 -2.54 12.03
N ASP A 26 -9.57 -2.81 13.30
CA ASP A 26 -8.52 -2.09 13.99
C ASP A 26 -7.15 -2.49 13.40
N ILE A 27 -6.40 -1.49 12.96
CA ILE A 27 -5.10 -1.63 12.30
C ILE A 27 -4.03 -0.78 12.99
N THR A 28 -4.31 -0.30 14.21
CA THR A 28 -3.38 0.53 14.99
C THR A 28 -2.04 -0.15 15.20
N GLU A 29 -2.03 -1.45 15.50
CA GLU A 29 -0.79 -2.25 15.65
C GLU A 29 -0.03 -2.46 14.34
N ARG A 30 -0.66 -2.18 13.19
CA ARG A 30 -0.06 -2.33 11.86
C ARG A 30 0.44 -1.00 11.30
N ILE A 31 0.32 0.11 12.04
CA ILE A 31 0.82 1.41 11.61
C ILE A 31 2.30 1.30 11.24
N GLY A 32 2.66 1.85 10.07
CA GLY A 32 4.00 1.75 9.55
C GLY A 32 4.32 0.42 8.87
N GLN A 33 3.40 -0.54 8.76
CA GLN A 33 3.56 -1.67 7.84
C GLN A 33 3.08 -1.31 6.42
N THR A 34 3.44 -2.16 5.46
CA THR A 34 2.95 -2.12 4.08
C THR A 34 1.75 -3.05 3.94
N ALA A 35 0.68 -2.56 3.31
CA ALA A 35 -0.46 -3.36 2.89
C ALA A 35 -0.37 -3.60 1.37
N GLY A 36 -0.39 -4.86 0.96
CA GLY A 36 -0.54 -5.27 -0.44
C GLY A 36 -1.98 -5.71 -0.69
N ILE A 37 -2.66 -5.09 -1.64
CA ILE A 37 -4.09 -5.29 -1.92
C ILE A 37 -4.25 -5.87 -3.33
N ASP A 38 -4.93 -7.00 -3.43
CA ASP A 38 -5.32 -7.59 -4.71
C ASP A 38 -6.72 -7.10 -5.12
N PRO A 39 -6.84 -6.29 -6.20
CA PRO A 39 -8.12 -5.76 -6.64
C PRO A 39 -9.06 -6.84 -7.19
N LYS A 40 -8.57 -8.05 -7.52
CA LYS A 40 -9.41 -9.11 -8.08
C LYS A 40 -10.03 -9.98 -6.99
N SER A 41 -9.22 -10.39 -6.01
CA SER A 41 -9.67 -11.29 -4.94
C SER A 41 -10.15 -10.55 -3.69
N GLY A 42 -9.82 -9.28 -3.52
CA GLY A 42 -10.09 -8.53 -2.28
C GLY A 42 -9.16 -8.92 -1.12
N ARG A 43 -8.20 -9.81 -1.34
CA ARG A 43 -7.24 -10.23 -0.31
C ARG A 43 -6.24 -9.12 -0.02
N ILE A 44 -5.86 -9.03 1.25
CA ILE A 44 -4.90 -8.06 1.76
C ILE A 44 -3.81 -8.81 2.50
N TRP A 45 -2.57 -8.43 2.23
CA TRP A 45 -1.38 -8.95 2.93
C TRP A 45 -0.67 -7.80 3.62
N PHE A 46 -0.14 -8.06 4.81
CA PHE A 46 0.72 -7.13 5.53
C PHE A 46 2.15 -7.64 5.60
N GLY A 47 3.11 -6.71 5.61
CA GLY A 47 4.53 -6.98 5.80
C GLY A 47 5.29 -5.67 6.00
N ASP A 48 6.55 -5.74 6.40
CA ASP A 48 7.37 -4.56 6.66
C ASP A 48 7.68 -3.80 5.37
N SER A 49 7.72 -4.53 4.24
CA SER A 49 7.93 -3.97 2.90
C SER A 49 7.10 -4.66 1.80
N ALA A 50 6.93 -3.97 0.66
CA ALA A 50 6.30 -4.57 -0.52
C ALA A 50 7.07 -5.78 -1.06
N ILE A 51 8.41 -5.79 -0.92
CA ILE A 51 9.26 -6.89 -1.39
C ILE A 51 8.96 -8.15 -0.59
N GLU A 52 8.93 -8.06 0.74
CA GLU A 52 8.60 -9.17 1.61
C GLU A 52 7.23 -9.79 1.27
N ILE A 53 6.23 -8.94 1.04
CA ILE A 53 4.88 -9.39 0.64
C ILE A 53 4.93 -10.15 -0.70
N VAL A 54 5.68 -9.64 -1.68
CA VAL A 54 5.82 -10.28 -3.00
C VAL A 54 6.56 -11.61 -2.89
N GLU A 55 7.64 -11.68 -2.11
CA GLU A 55 8.42 -12.90 -1.91
C GLU A 55 7.60 -13.99 -1.23
N ARG A 56 6.90 -13.65 -0.14
CA ARG A 56 6.00 -14.58 0.55
C ARG A 56 4.92 -15.12 -0.40
N ARG A 57 4.26 -14.24 -1.16
CA ARG A 57 3.23 -14.63 -2.14
C ARG A 57 3.80 -15.49 -3.26
N ARG A 58 5.00 -15.19 -3.75
CA ARG A 58 5.66 -16.00 -4.78
C ARG A 58 5.94 -17.41 -4.28
N ALA A 59 6.34 -17.59 -3.01
CA ALA A 59 6.52 -18.92 -2.42
C ALA A 59 5.21 -19.73 -2.38
N GLU A 60 4.06 -19.06 -2.29
CA GLU A 60 2.72 -19.66 -2.37
C GLU A 60 2.19 -19.81 -3.81
N GLY A 61 3.00 -19.51 -4.83
CA GLY A 61 2.59 -19.55 -6.23
C GLY A 61 1.68 -18.39 -6.69
N LEU A 62 1.48 -17.38 -5.83
CA LEU A 62 0.65 -16.22 -6.12
C LEU A 62 1.48 -15.13 -6.82
N THR A 63 1.20 -14.91 -8.10
CA THR A 63 1.96 -13.97 -8.95
C THR A 63 1.13 -12.78 -9.45
N SER A 64 -0.14 -12.67 -9.03
CA SER A 64 -0.97 -11.53 -9.42
C SER A 64 -0.40 -10.21 -8.86
N PRO A 65 -0.45 -9.11 -9.63
CA PRO A 65 0.02 -7.80 -9.17
C PRO A 65 -0.82 -7.30 -7.98
N LEU A 66 -0.21 -6.45 -7.15
CA LEU A 66 -0.85 -5.82 -6.00
C LEU A 66 -0.77 -4.30 -6.10
N PHE A 67 -1.74 -3.63 -5.50
CA PHE A 67 -1.67 -2.23 -5.12
C PHE A 67 -1.07 -2.14 -3.72
N PHE A 68 -0.18 -1.18 -3.47
CA PHE A 68 0.49 -1.05 -2.17
C PHE A 68 0.15 0.27 -1.48
N GLU A 69 -0.16 0.19 -0.19
CA GLU A 69 -0.40 1.32 0.70
C GLU A 69 0.45 1.20 1.97
N ARG A 70 0.78 2.32 2.61
CA ARG A 70 1.46 2.33 3.91
C ARG A 70 0.40 2.58 4.99
N VAL A 71 0.29 1.66 5.94
CA VAL A 71 -0.74 1.75 6.98
C VAL A 71 -0.48 2.96 7.87
N GLY A 72 -1.52 3.79 8.07
CA GLY A 72 -1.42 5.03 8.86
C GLY A 72 -0.85 6.24 8.11
N TYR A 73 -0.53 6.10 6.82
CA TYR A 73 -0.04 7.19 5.97
C TYR A 73 -0.90 7.33 4.72
N THR A 74 -1.16 8.56 4.29
CA THR A 74 -2.00 8.86 3.11
C THR A 74 -1.27 8.68 1.78
N THR A 75 0.02 8.35 1.81
CA THR A 75 0.84 8.21 0.59
C THR A 75 1.91 7.14 0.78
N TYR A 76 1.99 6.19 -0.16
CA TYR A 76 3.13 5.28 -0.27
C TYR A 76 4.29 6.02 -0.94
N PHE A 77 5.44 6.12 -0.25
CA PHE A 77 6.65 6.74 -0.80
C PHE A 77 7.17 5.90 -1.98
N ARG A 78 6.82 6.31 -3.20
CA ARG A 78 7.44 5.79 -4.41
C ARG A 78 8.91 6.23 -4.39
N LYS A 79 9.85 5.32 -4.67
CA LYS A 79 11.27 5.67 -4.90
C LYS A 79 11.34 6.72 -6.00
N GLY A 80 11.49 7.99 -5.63
CA GLY A 80 11.96 9.04 -6.51
C GLY A 80 13.44 8.81 -6.76
N ARG A 81 13.90 8.93 -8.01
CA ARG A 81 15.33 9.16 -8.25
C ARG A 81 15.69 10.39 -7.43
N GLY A 82 16.73 10.30 -6.60
CA GLY A 82 17.21 11.44 -5.84
C GLY A 82 17.59 12.56 -6.80
N SER A 83 16.80 13.63 -6.77
CA SER A 83 17.24 14.96 -7.19
C SER A 83 16.35 15.98 -6.48
N ASP A 84 16.85 16.38 -5.32
CA ASP A 84 17.00 17.76 -4.90
C ASP A 84 15.78 18.60 -4.46
N SER A 85 16.00 19.13 -3.25
CA SER A 85 15.52 20.31 -2.53
C SER A 85 14.04 20.64 -2.28
N ARG A 86 13.82 20.78 -0.95
CA ARG A 86 13.10 21.88 -0.26
C ARG A 86 11.59 21.99 -0.49
N ASN A 87 10.84 21.46 0.47
CA ASN A 87 10.01 22.25 1.39
C ASN A 87 9.30 21.29 2.35
N TYR A 88 9.88 21.10 3.54
CA TYR A 88 9.16 20.60 4.69
C TYR A 88 8.60 21.82 5.43
N GLU A 89 7.37 22.22 5.11
CA GLU A 89 6.58 22.99 6.06
C GLU A 89 6.02 22.00 7.09
N ILE A 90 6.73 21.92 8.20
CA ILE A 90 6.32 21.23 9.41
C ILE A 90 5.27 22.14 10.06
N THR A 91 3.98 21.87 9.87
CA THR A 91 2.96 22.39 10.79
C THR A 91 2.75 21.35 11.89
N SER A 92 3.67 21.36 12.86
CA SER A 92 3.48 20.76 14.17
C SER A 92 2.97 21.82 15.14
N GLY A 93 2.02 21.46 16.01
CA GLY A 93 1.61 22.27 17.17
C GLY A 93 0.10 22.56 17.17
N THR A 94 -0.76 21.65 17.68
CA THR A 94 -1.12 21.47 19.10
C THR A 94 -2.06 22.55 19.64
N ARG A 95 -3.33 22.13 19.83
CA ARG A 95 -4.25 22.35 20.98
C ARG A 95 -4.18 23.70 21.73
N LEU A 96 -5.30 24.43 21.71
CA LEU A 96 -6.29 24.50 22.80
C LEU A 96 -7.67 24.82 22.21
#